data_AF-A0A966CVZ1-F1
#
_entry.id   AF-A0A966CVZ1-F1
#
_cell.length_a   1.000
_cell.length_b   1.000
_cell.length_c   1.000
_cell.angle_alpha   90.00
_cell.angle_beta   90.00
_cell.angle_gamma   90.00
#
_symmetry.space_group_name_H-M   'P 1'
#
loop_
_entity.id
_entity.type
_entity.pdbx_description
1 polymer ?
#
loop_
_entity_poly.entity_id
_entity_poly.type
_entity_poly.pdbx_seq_one_letter_code
_entity_poly.pdbx_strand_id
1 'polypeptide(L)'
;MIELITDRTLEDVLSQNEKGTYNASDLNRVGIAAEELRLIGIDAGYPIVGISRRNYSEGEIPLLEEMEYYLSQMHKCRNSFFDLGILLPHTMDGLDYVGANNIERLFVEIEKSIQQMYKTKRYCGITHCGEGGGLY
;
A
#
# COMPACT_ATOMS: atom_id res chain seq x y z
N MET A 1 4.07 9.02 5.58
CA MET A 1 4.09 8.93 4.11
C MET A 1 4.89 7.70 3.84
N ILE A 2 4.22 6.70 3.28
CA ILE A 2 4.82 5.41 3.02
C ILE A 2 5.85 5.58 1.88
N GLU A 3 7.11 5.19 2.13
CA GLU A 3 8.20 5.30 1.15
C GLU A 3 8.25 4.07 0.24
N LEU A 4 7.65 4.18 -0.95
CA LEU A 4 7.57 3.11 -1.95
C LEU A 4 8.03 3.59 -3.33
N ILE A 5 8.56 2.67 -4.13
CA ILE A 5 9.03 2.93 -5.49
C ILE A 5 7.91 2.60 -6.47
N THR A 6 7.35 3.62 -7.11
CA THR A 6 6.21 3.47 -8.03
C THR A 6 6.53 3.85 -9.47
N ASP A 7 7.75 4.34 -9.69
CA ASP A 7 8.27 4.90 -10.94
C ASP A 7 9.32 4.01 -11.62
N ARG A 8 9.37 2.69 -11.35
CA ARG A 8 10.33 1.81 -12.04
C ARG A 8 10.12 1.86 -13.55
N THR A 9 11.21 2.02 -14.29
CA THR A 9 11.19 2.06 -15.75
C THR A 9 11.87 0.84 -16.37
N LEU A 10 11.64 0.62 -17.67
CA LEU A 10 12.38 -0.39 -18.42
C LEU A 10 13.89 -0.12 -18.43
N GLU A 11 14.30 1.15 -18.37
CA GLU A 11 15.72 1.53 -18.32
C GLU A 11 16.38 1.08 -17.01
N ASP A 12 15.65 1.14 -15.90
CA ASP A 12 16.11 0.62 -14.61
C ASP A 12 16.35 -0.89 -14.68
N VAL A 13 15.37 -1.62 -15.25
CA VAL A 13 15.44 -3.08 -15.43
C VAL A 13 16.63 -3.47 -16.31
N LEU A 14 16.80 -2.79 -17.45
CA LEU A 14 17.92 -3.03 -18.37
C LEU A 14 19.27 -2.69 -17.73
N SER A 15 19.32 -1.68 -16.87
CA SER A 15 20.52 -1.29 -16.13
C SER A 15 20.82 -2.20 -14.93
N GLN A 16 19.89 -3.10 -14.56
CA GLN A 16 19.96 -3.94 -13.36
C GLN A 16 20.31 -3.16 -12.10
N ASN A 17 19.87 -1.90 -12.03
CA ASN A 17 20.12 -1.06 -10.87
C ASN A 17 19.21 -1.48 -9.70
N GLU A 18 19.36 -0.83 -8.55
CA GLU A 18 18.59 -1.12 -7.33
C GLU A 18 17.06 -0.96 -7.52
N LYS A 19 16.62 -0.24 -8.56
CA LYS A 19 15.21 -0.10 -8.96
C LYS A 19 14.76 -1.12 -10.00
N GLY A 20 15.69 -1.66 -10.78
CA GLY A 20 15.44 -2.54 -11.92
C GLY A 20 15.22 -4.00 -11.55
N THR A 21 15.51 -4.38 -10.31
CA THR A 21 15.24 -5.72 -9.79
C THR A 21 14.29 -5.61 -8.61
N TYR A 22 13.32 -6.53 -8.55
CA TYR A 22 12.43 -6.66 -7.39
C TYR A 22 13.03 -7.69 -6.44
N ASN A 23 13.78 -7.23 -5.44
CA ASN A 23 14.62 -8.08 -4.59
C ASN A 23 14.12 -8.12 -3.13
N ALA A 24 14.90 -8.76 -2.26
CA ALA A 24 14.59 -8.86 -0.84
C ALA A 24 14.39 -7.49 -0.16
N SER A 25 15.14 -6.47 -0.56
CA SER A 25 15.00 -5.10 -0.05
C SER A 25 13.66 -4.48 -0.47
N ASP A 26 13.17 -4.74 -1.68
CA ASP A 26 11.84 -4.31 -2.11
C ASP A 26 10.73 -5.03 -1.33
N LEU A 27 10.86 -6.36 -1.16
CA LEU A 27 9.92 -7.14 -0.35
C LEU A 27 9.86 -6.63 1.10
N ASN A 28 11.02 -6.31 1.69
CA ASN A 28 11.11 -5.73 3.03
C ASN A 28 10.49 -4.33 3.08
N ARG A 29 10.72 -3.49 2.05
CA ARG A 29 10.13 -2.15 1.95
C ARG A 29 8.61 -2.22 1.89
N VAL A 30 8.05 -3.09 1.04
CA VAL A 30 6.60 -3.30 0.96
C VAL A 30 6.04 -3.88 2.26
N GLY A 31 6.77 -4.79 2.90
CA GLY A 31 6.36 -5.32 4.20
C GLY A 31 6.32 -4.24 5.29
N ILE A 32 7.30 -3.35 5.34
CA ILE A 32 7.33 -2.19 6.26
C ILE A 32 6.14 -1.27 5.97
N ALA A 33 5.96 -0.89 4.71
CA ALA A 33 4.84 -0.08 4.24
C ALA A 33 3.47 -0.67 4.61
N ALA A 34 3.30 -1.98 4.50
CA ALA A 34 2.06 -2.65 4.85
C ALA A 34 1.74 -2.57 6.36
N GLU A 35 2.76 -2.68 7.22
CA GLU A 35 2.58 -2.49 8.65
C GLU A 35 2.28 -1.02 8.99
N GLU A 36 2.99 -0.07 8.38
CA GLU A 36 2.70 1.35 8.56
C GLU A 36 1.26 1.69 8.13
N LEU A 37 0.83 1.20 6.97
CA LEU A 37 -0.53 1.36 6.47
C LEU A 37 -1.55 0.74 7.44
N ARG A 38 -1.24 -0.43 8.01
CA ARG A 38 -2.09 -1.07 9.02
C ARG A 38 -2.26 -0.20 10.26
N LEU A 39 -1.19 0.41 10.77
CA LEU A 39 -1.24 1.32 11.92
C LEU A 39 -2.08 2.57 11.61
N ILE A 40 -1.86 3.18 10.44
CA ILE A 40 -2.64 4.34 9.96
C ILE A 40 -4.13 3.96 9.81
N GLY A 41 -4.41 2.78 9.26
CA GLY A 41 -5.76 2.24 9.13
C GLY A 41 -6.43 2.07 10.48
N ILE A 42 -5.76 1.44 11.46
CA ILE A 42 -6.28 1.25 12.81
C ILE A 42 -6.62 2.60 13.47
N ASP A 43 -5.72 3.59 13.39
CA ASP A 43 -5.96 4.95 13.92
C ASP A 43 -7.18 5.62 13.26
N ALA A 44 -7.31 5.46 11.94
CA ALA A 44 -8.44 5.99 11.20
C ALA A 44 -9.76 5.21 11.38
N GLY A 45 -9.72 4.02 12.02
CA GLY A 45 -10.85 3.13 12.22
C GLY A 45 -11.14 2.14 11.08
N TYR A 46 -10.17 1.94 10.18
CA TYR A 46 -10.21 1.02 9.04
C TYR A 46 -9.13 -0.07 9.19
N PRO A 47 -9.43 -1.21 9.83
CA PRO A 47 -8.45 -2.27 10.02
C PRO A 47 -8.05 -2.90 8.68
N ILE A 48 -6.75 -2.93 8.40
CA ILE A 48 -6.17 -3.52 7.17
C ILE A 48 -5.46 -4.83 7.52
N VAL A 49 -5.50 -5.78 6.59
CA VAL A 49 -4.79 -7.06 6.74
C VAL A 49 -3.28 -6.81 6.64
N GLY A 50 -2.55 -7.19 7.69
CA GLY A 50 -1.10 -7.01 7.75
C GLY A 50 -0.36 -8.08 6.96
N ILE A 51 0.74 -7.68 6.32
CA ILE A 51 1.74 -8.60 5.76
C ILE A 51 2.76 -8.89 6.85
N SER A 52 3.05 -10.18 7.08
CA SER A 52 3.79 -10.61 8.26
C SER A 52 5.30 -10.61 8.11
N ARG A 53 5.86 -10.86 6.91
CA ARG A 53 7.31 -11.03 6.72
C ARG A 53 7.98 -9.75 6.22
N ARG A 54 9.07 -9.34 6.89
CA ARG A 54 9.80 -8.07 6.68
C ARG A 54 11.33 -8.22 6.76
N ASN A 55 11.81 -9.46 6.69
CA ASN A 55 13.19 -9.85 6.95
C ASN A 55 13.68 -10.86 5.91
N TYR A 56 13.36 -10.62 4.64
CA TYR A 56 13.95 -11.33 3.52
C TYR A 56 15.44 -11.00 3.45
N SER A 57 16.29 -12.02 3.35
CA SER A 57 17.73 -11.83 3.21
C SER A 57 18.11 -11.61 1.75
N GLU A 58 19.14 -10.81 1.47
CA GLU A 58 19.64 -10.65 0.10
C GLU A 58 20.12 -12.00 -0.47
N GLY A 59 19.61 -12.37 -1.63
CA GLY A 59 19.86 -13.68 -2.25
C GLY A 59 19.03 -14.84 -1.68
N GLU A 60 18.17 -14.59 -0.69
CA GLU A 60 17.16 -15.56 -0.26
C GLU A 60 16.12 -15.74 -1.36
N ILE A 61 15.90 -16.99 -1.76
CA ILE A 61 14.82 -17.34 -2.69
C ILE A 61 13.60 -17.66 -1.82
N PRO A 62 12.59 -16.77 -1.77
CA PRO A 62 11.39 -17.04 -1.00
C PRO A 62 10.67 -18.26 -1.55
N LEU A 63 10.02 -19.03 -0.66
CA LEU A 63 9.23 -20.17 -1.08
C LEU A 63 8.01 -19.69 -1.89
N LEU A 64 7.57 -20.49 -2.86
CA LEU A 64 6.42 -20.16 -3.69
C LEU A 64 5.16 -19.90 -2.84
N GLU A 65 4.91 -20.74 -1.82
CA GLU A 65 3.79 -20.58 -0.89
C GLU A 65 3.80 -19.22 -0.17
N GLU A 66 4.98 -18.69 0.14
CA GLU A 66 5.11 -17.40 0.81
C GLU A 66 4.79 -16.24 -0.12
N MET A 67 5.18 -16.36 -1.39
CA MET A 67 4.87 -15.38 -2.43
C MET A 67 3.39 -15.40 -2.79
N GLU A 68 2.77 -16.58 -2.83
CA GLU A 68 1.31 -16.70 -2.98
C GLU A 68 0.57 -16.12 -1.78
N TYR A 69 1.04 -16.38 -0.56
CA TYR A 69 0.47 -15.78 0.64
C TYR A 69 0.59 -14.25 0.63
N TYR A 70 1.75 -13.72 0.24
CA TYR A 70 2.02 -12.30 0.07
C TYR A 70 1.04 -11.66 -0.92
N LEU A 71 0.90 -12.20 -2.13
CA LEU A 71 -0.05 -11.70 -3.13
C LEU A 71 -1.50 -11.84 -2.65
N SER A 72 -1.83 -12.94 -1.98
CA SER A 72 -3.16 -13.13 -1.38
C SER A 72 -3.48 -12.01 -0.38
N GLN A 73 -2.51 -11.56 0.43
CA GLN A 73 -2.71 -10.41 1.30
C GLN A 73 -2.92 -9.12 0.49
N MET A 74 -2.19 -8.91 -0.60
CA MET A 74 -2.40 -7.74 -1.48
C MET A 74 -3.81 -7.71 -2.06
N HIS A 75 -4.29 -8.86 -2.55
CA HIS A 75 -5.64 -8.98 -3.07
C HIS A 75 -6.70 -8.74 -1.98
N LYS A 76 -6.47 -9.23 -0.75
CA LYS A 76 -7.36 -8.94 0.39
C LYS A 76 -7.36 -7.45 0.72
N CYS A 77 -6.19 -6.82 0.78
CA CYS A 77 -6.08 -5.38 0.99
C CYS A 77 -6.82 -4.59 -0.10
N ARG A 78 -6.60 -4.91 -1.38
CA ARG A 78 -7.33 -4.30 -2.49
C ARG A 78 -8.84 -4.47 -2.33
N ASN A 79 -9.31 -5.68 -2.02
CA ASN A 79 -10.74 -5.98 -1.88
C ASN A 79 -11.39 -5.29 -0.68
N SER A 80 -10.63 -4.91 0.35
CA SER A 80 -11.14 -4.14 1.48
C SER A 80 -11.45 -2.69 1.13
N PHE A 81 -10.86 -2.17 0.04
CA PHE A 81 -11.11 -0.82 -0.45
C PHE A 81 -11.88 -0.85 -1.77
N PHE A 82 -12.38 0.31 -2.21
CA PHE A 82 -13.03 0.43 -3.52
C PHE A 82 -12.05 0.08 -4.66
N ASP A 83 -12.59 -0.30 -5.82
CA ASP A 83 -11.76 -0.67 -6.96
C ASP A 83 -10.90 0.54 -7.42
N LEU A 84 -9.61 0.49 -7.08
CA LEU A 84 -8.61 1.50 -7.43
C LEU A 84 -8.17 1.42 -8.90
N GLY A 85 -8.71 0.47 -9.68
CA GLY A 85 -8.32 0.25 -11.09
C GLY A 85 -6.89 -0.28 -11.26
N ILE A 86 -6.25 -0.74 -10.17
CA ILE A 86 -4.89 -1.27 -10.17
C ILE A 86 -4.93 -2.78 -10.43
N LEU A 87 -4.25 -3.21 -11.50
CA LEU A 87 -4.10 -4.61 -11.85
C LEU A 87 -2.89 -5.20 -11.12
N LEU A 88 -3.18 -5.99 -10.08
CA LEU A 88 -2.16 -6.76 -9.38
C LEU A 88 -1.74 -7.99 -10.20
N PRO A 89 -0.46 -8.35 -10.18
CA PRO A 89 0.01 -9.57 -10.81
C PRO A 89 -0.59 -10.80 -10.11
N HIS A 90 -0.85 -11.86 -10.88
CA HIS A 90 -1.39 -13.12 -10.35
C HIS A 90 -0.30 -13.97 -9.66
N THR A 91 0.96 -13.81 -10.08
CA THR A 91 2.12 -14.53 -9.57
C THR A 91 3.32 -13.59 -9.45
N MET A 92 4.24 -13.93 -8.54
CA MET A 92 5.55 -13.30 -8.43
C MET A 92 6.56 -13.89 -9.43
N ASP A 93 6.22 -15.03 -10.04
CA ASP A 93 7.02 -15.65 -11.11
C ASP A 93 7.01 -14.76 -12.36
N GLY A 94 8.19 -14.28 -12.76
CA GLY A 94 8.32 -13.37 -13.90
C GLY A 94 7.70 -11.98 -13.69
N LEU A 95 7.69 -11.48 -12.44
CA LEU A 95 7.18 -10.14 -12.12
C LEU A 95 7.89 -9.05 -12.94
N ASP A 96 7.15 -8.41 -13.84
CA ASP A 96 7.63 -7.26 -14.61
C ASP A 96 7.60 -5.96 -13.79
N TYR A 97 8.38 -4.96 -14.19
CA TYR A 97 8.43 -3.66 -13.52
C TYR A 97 7.06 -2.99 -13.41
N VAL A 98 6.15 -3.22 -14.38
CA VAL A 98 4.76 -2.74 -14.30
C VAL A 98 4.02 -3.41 -13.14
N GLY A 99 4.20 -4.72 -12.95
CA GLY A 99 3.60 -5.46 -11.84
C GLY A 99 4.14 -4.99 -10.49
N ALA A 100 5.45 -4.80 -10.38
CA ALA A 100 6.10 -4.25 -9.19
C ALA A 100 5.56 -2.85 -8.84
N ASN A 101 5.48 -1.96 -9.83
CA ASN A 101 4.90 -0.62 -9.64
C ASN A 101 3.44 -0.70 -9.22
N ASN A 102 2.64 -1.60 -9.78
CA ASN A 102 1.23 -1.74 -9.42
C ASN A 102 1.05 -2.19 -7.96
N ILE A 103 1.89 -3.11 -7.47
CA ILE A 103 1.86 -3.52 -6.05
C ILE A 103 2.12 -2.31 -5.16
N GLU A 104 3.16 -1.53 -5.42
CA GLU A 104 3.50 -0.38 -4.59
C GLU A 104 2.51 0.78 -4.71
N ARG A 105 1.97 1.02 -5.91
CA ARG A 105 0.91 2.01 -6.14
C ARG A 105 -0.37 1.69 -5.35
N LEU A 106 -0.69 0.41 -5.14
CA LEU A 106 -1.84 0.01 -4.34
C LEU A 106 -1.76 0.62 -2.92
N PHE A 107 -0.61 0.48 -2.25
CA PHE A 107 -0.43 1.00 -0.90
C PHE A 107 -0.52 2.53 -0.84
N VAL A 108 0.10 3.21 -1.80
CA VAL A 108 0.07 4.68 -1.89
C VAL A 108 -1.36 5.19 -2.07
N GLU A 109 -2.16 4.54 -2.92
CA GLU A 109 -3.55 4.94 -3.16
C GLU A 109 -4.47 4.60 -1.97
N ILE A 110 -4.21 3.50 -1.26
CA ILE A 110 -4.92 3.19 -0.01
C ILE A 110 -4.59 4.22 1.08
N GLU A 111 -3.31 4.57 1.27
CA GLU A 111 -2.89 5.60 2.25
C GLU A 111 -3.61 6.92 1.96
N LYS A 112 -3.60 7.37 0.70
CA LYS A 112 -4.31 8.60 0.27
C LYS A 112 -5.80 8.52 0.56
N SER A 113 -6.43 7.39 0.27
CA SER A 113 -7.87 7.19 0.51
C SER A 113 -8.20 7.32 1.99
N ILE A 114 -7.44 6.66 2.86
CA ILE A 114 -7.62 6.74 4.33
C ILE A 114 -7.39 8.17 4.82
N GLN A 115 -6.34 8.85 4.35
CA GLN A 115 -6.08 10.23 4.74
C GLN A 115 -7.18 11.18 4.30
N GLN A 116 -7.74 11.01 3.09
CA GLN A 116 -8.84 11.81 2.59
C GLN A 116 -10.11 11.60 3.42
N MET A 117 -10.41 10.35 3.78
CA MET A 117 -11.54 10.00 4.65
C MET A 117 -11.36 10.60 6.05
N TYR A 118 -10.15 10.51 6.61
CA TYR A 118 -9.81 11.09 7.91
C TYR A 118 -9.94 12.62 7.93
N LYS A 119 -9.45 13.31 6.90
CA LYS A 119 -9.60 14.76 6.72
C LYS A 119 -11.06 15.18 6.59
N THR A 120 -11.84 14.46 5.78
CA THR A 120 -13.27 14.74 5.56
C THR A 120 -14.07 14.56 6.85
N LYS A 121 -13.78 13.52 7.65
CA LYS A 121 -14.39 13.31 8.97
C LYS A 121 -14.15 14.49 9.92
N ARG A 122 -12.95 15.10 9.91
CA ARG A 122 -12.67 16.31 10.69
C ARG A 122 -13.54 17.49 10.23
N TYR A 123 -13.77 17.66 8.94
CA TYR A 123 -14.58 18.76 8.41
C TYR A 123 -16.07 18.67 8.82
N CYS A 124 -16.66 17.46 8.84
CA CYS A 124 -18.04 17.26 9.31
C CYS A 124 -18.24 17.45 10.82
N GLY A 125 -17.18 17.47 11.62
CA GLY A 125 -17.23 17.70 13.07
C GLY A 125 -17.12 19.16 13.49
N ILE A 126 -16.85 20.08 12.55
CA ILE A 126 -16.70 21.52 12.81
C ILE A 126 -17.52 22.30 11.79
N THR A 127 -18.83 22.19 11.90
CA THR A 127 -19.71 23.25 11.42
C THR A 127 -20.54 23.73 12.59
N HIS A 128 -20.17 24.92 13.00
CA HIS A 128 -20.83 25.80 13.96
C HIS A 128 -22.36 25.71 13.84
N CYS A 129 -23.01 25.11 14.84
CA CYS A 129 -24.43 25.35 15.11
C CYS A 129 -24.51 26.68 15.86
N GLY A 130 -24.34 27.79 15.13
CA GLY A 130 -24.71 29.12 15.61
C GLY A 130 -26.23 29.21 15.58
N GLU A 131 -26.89 28.61 16.56
CA GLU A 131 -28.33 28.81 16.80
C GLU A 131 -28.54 30.29 17.14
N GLY A 132 -29.34 30.96 16.31
CA GLY A 132 -29.71 32.34 16.49
C GLY A 132 -30.51 32.53 17.77
N GLY A 133 -29.92 33.21 18.75
CA GLY A 133 -30.60 33.71 19.95
C GLY A 133 -30.50 35.22 20.03
N GLY A 134 -30.98 35.93 19.00
CA GLY A 134 -31.21 37.37 19.07
C GLY A 134 -32.33 37.64 20.08
N LEU A 135 -31.94 38.26 21.19
CA LEU A 135 -32.82 38.72 22.26
C LEU A 135 -33.85 39.72 21.70
N TYR A 136 -35.14 39.41 21.84
CA TYR A 136 -36.26 40.36 21.78
C TYR A 136 -37.06 40.26 23.07
#